data_AF-A0A931Y3C9-F1
#
_entry.id   AF-A0A931Y3C9-F1
#
_cell.length_a   1.000
_cell.length_b   1.000
_cell.length_c   1.000
_cell.angle_alpha   90.00
_cell.angle_beta   90.00
_cell.angle_gamma   90.00
#
_symmetry.space_group_name_H-M   'P 1'
#
loop_
_entity.id
_entity.type
_entity.pdbx_description
1 polymer ?
#
loop_
_entity_poly.entity_id
_entity_poly.type
_entity_poly.pdbx_seq_one_letter_code
_entity_poly.pdbx_strand_id
1 'polypeptide(L)' 'MTIERGTGNLLTADVDALVNTVNTEGVMGKGIALQFKKAYPAMYEAYRKAAKSGEVRLGSVQVWP' A
#
# COMPACT_ATOMS: atom_id res chain seq x y z
N MET A 1 -17.59 7.57 13.96
CA MET A 1 -16.82 6.91 12.89
C MET A 1 -17.56 5.63 12.55
N THR A 2 -17.98 5.48 11.29
CA THR A 2 -18.80 4.35 10.85
C THR A 2 -17.98 3.53 9.85
N ILE A 3 -18.07 2.20 9.94
CA ILE A 3 -17.45 1.29 8.98
C ILE A 3 -18.55 0.74 8.09
N GLU A 4 -18.39 0.90 6.77
CA GLU A 4 -19.21 0.25 5.76
C GLU A 4 -18.46 -0.95 5.19
N ARG A 5 -19.15 -2.08 5.04
CA ARG A 5 -18.57 -3.30 4.45
C ARG A 5 -18.95 -3.35 2.97
N GLY A 6 -17.95 -3.48 2.10
CA GLY A 6 -18.13 -3.68 0.66
C GLY A 6 -17.63 -5.04 0.21
N THR A 7 -18.10 -5.47 -0.96
CA THR A 7 -17.62 -6.66 -1.67
C THR A 7 -17.21 -6.25 -3.08
N GLY A 8 -16.04 -6.71 -3.54
CA GLY A 8 -15.51 -6.37 -4.85
C GLY A 8 -13.99 -6.43 -4.89
N ASN A 9 -13.40 -5.77 -5.89
CA ASN A 9 -11.95 -5.59 -5.99
C ASN A 9 -11.56 -4.25 -5.38
N LEU A 10 -10.73 -4.28 -4.34
CA LEU A 10 -10.23 -3.09 -3.66
C LEU A 10 -9.54 -2.12 -4.63
N LEU A 11 -8.79 -2.63 -5.61
CA LEU A 11 -7.99 -1.80 -6.53
C LEU A 11 -8.81 -1.00 -7.54
N THR A 12 -10.11 -1.30 -7.67
CA THR A 12 -11.02 -0.62 -8.60
C THR A 12 -12.19 0.03 -7.87
N ALA A 13 -12.10 0.21 -6.55
CA ALA A 13 -13.13 0.87 -5.78
C ALA A 13 -13.16 2.37 -6.11
N ASP A 14 -14.37 2.93 -6.19
CA ASP A 14 -14.58 4.37 -6.41
C ASP A 14 -14.43 5.12 -5.08
N VAL A 15 -13.17 5.41 -4.72
CA VAL A 15 -12.78 6.01 -3.44
C VAL A 15 -11.60 6.96 -3.63
N ASP A 16 -11.45 7.91 -2.70
CA ASP A 16 -10.37 8.90 -2.74
C ASP A 16 -8.98 8.30 -2.48
N ALA A 17 -8.91 7.21 -1.69
CA ALA A 17 -7.65 6.59 -1.33
C ALA A 17 -7.78 5.08 -1.08
N LEU A 18 -6.75 4.34 -1.51
CA LEU A 18 -6.58 2.93 -1.22
C LEU A 18 -5.50 2.75 -0.16
N VAL A 19 -5.77 1.90 0.83
CA VAL A 19 -4.83 1.64 1.92
C VAL A 19 -4.51 0.15 1.98
N ASN A 20 -3.23 -0.20 1.98
CA ASN A 20 -2.76 -1.55 2.27
C ASN A 20 -1.70 -1.53 3.37
N THR A 21 -1.67 -2.57 4.19
CA THR A 21 -0.57 -2.77 5.14
C THR A 21 0.70 -3.18 4.41
N VAL A 22 1.84 -2.75 4.95
CA VAL A 22 3.18 -3.02 4.43
C VAL A 22 4.10 -3.49 5.56
N ASN A 23 5.28 -4.00 5.20
CA ASN A 23 6.36 -4.22 6.15
C ASN A 23 7.37 -3.06 6.07
N THR A 24 8.37 -3.08 6.94
CA THR A 24 9.49 -2.12 6.94
C THR A 24 10.66 -2.57 6.05
N GLU A 25 10.60 -3.77 5.46
CA GLU A 25 11.68 -4.37 4.67
C GLU A 25 11.59 -4.04 3.16
N GLY A 26 10.56 -3.32 2.72
CA GLY A 26 10.41 -2.95 1.30
C GLY A 26 9.92 -4.11 0.41
N VAL A 27 9.34 -5.15 0.98
CA VAL A 27 8.89 -6.35 0.25
C VAL A 27 7.37 -6.36 0.04
N MET A 28 6.93 -6.58 -1.20
CA MET A 28 5.51 -6.81 -1.55
C MET A 28 5.37 -8.09 -2.39
N GLY A 29 5.48 -9.24 -1.73
CA GLY A 29 5.66 -10.54 -2.40
C GLY A 29 4.41 -11.41 -2.57
N LYS A 30 3.32 -11.13 -1.85
CA LYS A 30 2.10 -11.96 -1.88
C LYS A 30 0.84 -11.18 -1.53
N GLY A 31 -0.32 -11.80 -1.76
CA GLY A 31 -1.63 -11.27 -1.39
C GLY A 31 -1.90 -9.89 -2.00
N ILE A 32 -2.61 -9.04 -1.26
CA ILE A 32 -2.97 -7.69 -1.71
C ILE A 32 -1.75 -6.82 -1.99
N ALA A 33 -0.67 -6.94 -1.21
CA ALA A 33 0.56 -6.16 -1.44
C ALA A 33 1.20 -6.46 -2.81
N LEU A 34 1.22 -7.73 -3.24
CA LEU A 34 1.70 -8.07 -4.59
C LEU A 34 0.80 -7.47 -5.69
N GLN A 35 -0.50 -7.38 -5.45
CA GLN A 35 -1.42 -6.76 -6.41
C GLN A 35 -1.17 -5.25 -6.50
N PHE A 36 -0.97 -4.55 -5.37
CA PHE A 36 -0.56 -3.14 -5.34
C PHE A 36 0.77 -2.93 -6.08
N LYS A 37 1.77 -3.78 -5.87
CA LYS A 37 3.05 -3.71 -6.61
C LYS A 37 2.88 -3.84 -8.12
N LYS A 38 1.96 -4.71 -8.58
CA LYS A 38 1.69 -4.92 -10.01
C LYS A 38 0.87 -3.79 -10.62
N ALA A 39 -0.13 -3.28 -9.89
CA ALA A 39 -1.01 -2.21 -10.36
C ALA A 39 -0.34 -0.83 -10.32
N TYR A 40 0.48 -0.57 -9.30
CA TYR A 40 1.15 0.72 -9.05
C TYR A 40 2.67 0.54 -8.89
N PRO A 41 3.42 0.20 -9.95
CA PRO A 41 4.85 -0.08 -9.86
C PRO A 41 5.67 1.13 -9.40
N ALA A 42 5.28 2.36 -9.78
CA ALA A 42 5.94 3.59 -9.34
C ALA A 42 5.79 3.83 -7.83
N MET A 43 4.59 3.58 -7.29
CA MET A 43 4.35 3.60 -5.84
C MET A 43 5.23 2.59 -5.13
N TYR A 44 5.28 1.35 -5.64
CA TYR A 44 6.12 0.32 -5.05
C TYR A 44 7.61 0.70 -5.01
N GLU A 45 8.14 1.33 -6.06
CA GLU A 45 9.53 1.78 -6.07
C GLU A 45 9.80 2.90 -5.05
N ALA A 46 8.86 3.85 -4.91
CA ALA A 46 8.94 4.89 -3.88
C ALA A 46 8.92 4.28 -2.47
N TYR A 47 8.00 3.36 -2.21
CA TYR A 47 7.93 2.60 -0.95
C TYR A 47 9.20 1.81 -0.69
N ARG A 48 9.69 1.05 -1.68
CA ARG A 48 10.90 0.22 -1.55
C ARG A 48 12.12 1.06 -1.20
N LYS A 49 12.27 2.25 -1.81
CA LYS A 49 13.36 3.18 -1.49
C LYS A 49 13.25 3.70 -0.07
N ALA A 50 12.07 4.18 0.33
CA ALA A 50 11.80 4.70 1.67
C ALA A 50 11.99 3.64 2.78
N ALA A 51 11.61 2.39 2.51
CA ALA A 51 11.83 1.29 3.43
C ALA A 51 13.33 0.99 3.58
N LYS A 52 14.08 0.93 2.47
CA LYS A 52 15.53 0.72 2.49
C LYS A 52 16.31 1.84 3.18
N SER A 53 15.81 3.07 3.17
CA SER A 53 16.41 4.19 3.90
C SER A 53 15.98 4.28 5.37
N GLY A 54 15.11 3.39 5.86
CA GLY A 54 14.61 3.41 7.24
C GLY A 54 13.61 4.53 7.53
N GLU A 55 13.02 5.12 6.48
CA GLU A 55 11.97 6.14 6.58
C GLU A 55 10.61 5.50 6.87
N VAL A 56 10.36 4.30 6.35
CA VAL A 56 9.16 3.52 6.69
C VAL A 56 9.38 2.84 8.04
N ARG A 57 8.59 3.25 9.04
CA ARG A 57 8.66 2.77 10.43
C ARG A 57 7.31 2.26 10.92
N LEU A 58 7.32 1.43 11.95
CA LEU A 58 6.08 1.00 12.60
C LEU A 58 5.25 2.21 13.05
N GLY A 59 3.95 2.18 12.77
CA GLY A 59 3.02 3.26 13.07
C GLY A 59 3.07 4.46 12.12
N SER A 60 3.98 4.48 11.14
CA SER A 60 4.02 5.52 10.11
C SER A 60 3.12 5.17 8.92
N VAL A 61 2.65 6.20 8.22
CA VAL A 61 1.90 6.08 6.97
C VAL A 61 2.68 6.82 5.88
N GLN A 62 2.95 6.12 4.78
CA GLN A 62 3.45 6.74 3.56
C GLN A 62 2.27 7.00 2.62
N VAL A 63 2.13 8.24 2.16
CA VAL A 63 1.11 8.63 1.19
C VAL A 63 1.78 8.76 -0.18
N TRP A 64 1.15 8.20 -1.21
CA TRP A 64 1.59 8.28 -2.59
C TRP A 64 0.45 8.83 -3.47
N PRO A 65 0.68 9.91 -4.23
CA PRO A 65 -0.35 10.59 -5.02
C PRO A 65 -0.64 9.92 -6.37
#